data_AF-A0A5S3UZ95-F1
#
_entry.id   AF-A0A5S3UZ95-F1
#
_cell.length_a   1.000
_cell.length_b   1.000
_cell.length_c   1.000
_cell.angle_alpha   90.00
_cell.angle_beta   90.00
_cell.angle_gamma   90.00
#
_symmetry.space_group_name_H-M   'P 1'
#
loop_
_entity.id
_entity.type
_entity.pdbx_description
1 polymer ?
#
loop_
_entity_poly.entity_id
_entity_poly.type
_entity_poly.pdbx_seq_one_letter_code
_entity_poly.pdbx_strand_id
1 'polypeptide(L)' 'MLCYEEAPSHLNFIEPLSQCDYDLLAEVATSDDLNSILTMLLFDETLSDSLKNNAKNQLKANQLN' A
#
# COMPACT_ATOMS: atom_id res chain seq x y z
N MET A 1 7.84 -20.26 12.71
CA MET A 1 6.47 -20.16 12.19
C MET A 1 6.36 -18.76 11.63
N LEU A 2 6.44 -18.61 10.31
CA LEU A 2 6.25 -17.30 9.68
C LEU A 2 4.75 -17.01 9.80
N CYS A 3 4.39 -16.16 10.76
CA CYS A 3 3.04 -15.64 10.90
C CYS A 3 2.80 -14.77 9.66
N TYR A 4 2.24 -15.37 8.61
CA TYR A 4 1.58 -14.61 7.57
C TYR A 4 0.30 -14.07 8.20
N GLU A 5 0.44 -12.99 8.98
CA GLU A 5 -0.69 -12.12 9.25
C GLU A 5 -1.25 -11.73 7.89
N GLU A 6 -2.57 -11.88 7.73
CA GLU A 6 -3.26 -11.60 6.48
C GLU A 6 -2.75 -10.28 5.89
N ALA A 7 -2.34 -10.31 4.62
CA ALA A 7 -1.79 -9.13 3.97
C ALA A 7 -2.72 -7.93 4.25
N PRO A 8 -2.18 -6.80 4.74
CA PRO A 8 -3.01 -5.67 5.12
C PRO A 8 -3.91 -5.30 3.94
N SER A 9 -5.22 -5.37 4.16
CA SER A 9 -6.24 -5.22 3.11
C SER A 9 -6.08 -3.93 2.27
N HIS A 10 -5.45 -2.92 2.86
CA HIS A 10 -5.20 -1.61 2.29
C HIS A 10 -4.11 -1.58 1.19
N LEU A 11 -3.24 -2.60 1.07
CA LEU A 11 -2.11 -2.61 0.12
C LEU A 11 -2.02 -3.84 -0.80
N ASN A 12 -3.08 -4.66 -0.87
CA ASN A 12 -3.13 -5.91 -1.67
C ASN A 12 -2.90 -5.75 -3.19
N PHE A 13 -2.80 -4.51 -3.69
CA PHE A 13 -2.50 -4.21 -5.09
C PHE A 13 -0.98 -4.17 -5.38
N ILE A 14 -0.15 -4.24 -4.34
CA ILE A 14 1.30 -4.41 -4.45
C ILE A 14 1.59 -5.88 -4.13
N GLU A 15 2.21 -6.59 -5.08
CA GLU A 15 2.63 -7.97 -4.88
C GLU A 15 4.04 -8.01 -4.27
N PRO A 16 4.18 -8.40 -2.99
CA PRO A 16 5.49 -8.55 -2.36
C PRO A 16 6.24 -9.75 -2.96
N LEU A 17 7.54 -9.58 -3.22
CA LEU A 17 8.41 -10.62 -3.80
C LEU A 17 9.27 -11.33 -2.75
N SER A 18 9.36 -10.76 -1.55
CA SER A 18 10.17 -11.27 -0.45
C SER A 18 9.50 -11.02 0.90
N GLN A 19 10.00 -11.68 1.95
CA GLN A 19 9.53 -11.44 3.32
C GLN A 19 9.77 -9.99 3.76
N CYS A 20 10.88 -9.39 3.31
CA CYS A 20 11.20 -7.99 3.59
C CYS A 20 10.12 -7.04 3.02
N ASP A 21 9.62 -7.35 1.82
CA ASP A 21 8.54 -6.56 1.20
C ASP A 21 7.23 -6.72 1.98
N TYR A 22 6.92 -7.92 2.46
CA TYR A 22 5.76 -8.17 3.32
C TYR A 22 5.84 -7.35 4.61
N ASP A 23 6.98 -7.43 5.31
CA ASP A 23 7.18 -6.73 6.59
C ASP A 23 7.06 -5.21 6.38
N LEU A 24 7.67 -4.68 5.31
CA LEU A 24 7.55 -3.27 4.95
C LEU A 24 6.11 -2.85 4.64
N LEU A 25 5.38 -3.63 3.84
CA LEU A 25 3.98 -3.33 3.52
C LEU A 25 3.08 -3.37 4.76
N ALA A 26 3.35 -4.28 5.70
CA ALA A 26 2.65 -4.34 6.99
C ALA A 26 2.91 -3.10 7.85
N GLU A 27 4.17 -2.65 7.93
CA GLU A 27 4.54 -1.42 8.63
C GLU A 27 3.87 -0.19 7.99
N VAL A 28 3.89 -0.09 6.66
CA VAL A 28 3.26 1.03 5.93
C VAL A 28 1.74 1.04 6.12
N ALA A 29 1.09 -0.13 6.07
CA ALA A 29 -0.36 -0.22 6.21
C ALA A 29 -0.88 0.15 7.61
N THR A 30 -0.04 0.00 8.64
CA THR A 30 -0.37 0.37 10.03
C THR A 30 0.12 1.78 10.41
N SER A 31 0.80 2.46 9.49
CA SER A 31 1.32 3.81 9.71
C SER A 31 0.25 4.89 9.57
N ASP A 32 0.30 5.89 10.45
CA ASP A 32 -0.49 7.13 10.35
C ASP A 32 -0.20 7.91 9.04
N ASP A 33 0.97 7.68 8.44
CA ASP A 33 1.42 8.33 7.21
C ASP A 33 0.96 7.61 5.93
N LEU A 34 0.16 6.53 6.03
CA LEU A 34 -0.29 5.75 4.87
C LEU A 34 -0.87 6.64 3.75
N ASN A 35 -1.72 7.61 4.11
CA ASN A 35 -2.31 8.52 3.12
C ASN A 35 -1.27 9.44 2.47
N SER A 36 -0.27 9.89 3.22
CA SER A 36 0.85 10.68 2.69
C SER A 36 1.68 9.85 1.71
N ILE A 37 1.97 8.60 2.06
CA ILE A 37 2.73 7.65 1.22
C ILE A 37 1.96 7.36 -0.07
N LEU A 38 0.68 7.00 0.01
CA LEU A 38 -0.15 6.76 -1.17
C LEU A 38 -0.25 8.01 -2.06
N THR A 39 -0.29 9.20 -1.47
CA THR A 39 -0.30 10.46 -2.22
C THR A 39 1.03 10.66 -2.96
N MET A 40 2.17 10.36 -2.34
CA MET A 40 3.48 10.41 -3.01
C MET A 40 3.53 9.49 -4.24
N LEU A 41 2.97 8.26 -4.16
CA LEU A 41 2.91 7.34 -5.30
C LEU A 41 2.12 7.90 -6.49
N LEU A 42 1.12 8.77 -6.27
CA LEU A 42 0.37 9.39 -7.36
C LEU A 42 1.21 10.34 -8.21
N PHE A 43 2.21 10.98 -7.59
CA PHE A 43 3.06 11.98 -8.24
C PHE A 43 4.32 11.39 -8.88
N ASP A 44 4.60 10.10 -8.67
CA ASP A 44 5.76 9.44 -9.26
C ASP A 44 5.53 9.07 -10.73
N GLU A 45 6.17 9.76 -11.66
CA GLU A 45 6.04 9.51 -13.11
C GLU A 45 6.61 8.17 -13.58
N THR A 46 7.41 7.48 -12.76
CA THR A 46 7.98 6.16 -13.10
C THR A 46 7.01 5.02 -12.88
N LEU A 47 5.91 5.25 -12.15
CA LEU A 47 4.90 4.25 -11.83
C LEU A 47 3.81 4.18 -12.88
N SER A 48 3.31 2.96 -13.10
CA SER A 48 2.21 2.74 -14.05
C SER A 48 0.91 3.43 -13.61
N ASP A 49 0.11 3.86 -14.58
CA ASP A 49 -1.21 4.44 -14.32
C ASP A 49 -2.14 3.47 -13.56
N SER A 50 -1.99 2.17 -13.81
CA SER A 50 -2.73 1.13 -13.09
C SER A 50 -2.43 1.16 -11.59
N LEU A 51 -1.14 1.24 -11.23
CA LEU A 51 -0.70 1.32 -9.85
C LEU A 51 -1.20 2.61 -9.17
N LYS A 52 -1.10 3.74 -9.87
CA LYS A 52 -1.63 5.03 -9.39
C LYS A 52 -3.13 4.99 -9.16
N ASN A 53 -3.89 4.36 -10.06
CA ASN A 53 -5.32 4.20 -9.90
C ASN A 53 -5.68 3.37 -8.67
N ASN A 54 -4.93 2.29 -8.39
CA ASN A 54 -5.12 1.49 -7.19
C ASN A 54 -4.81 2.30 -5.92
N ALA A 55 -3.68 3.03 -5.89
CA ALA A 55 -3.33 3.92 -4.77
C ALA A 55 -4.41 5.00 -4.54
N LYS A 56 -4.95 5.59 -5.61
CA LYS A 56 -6.05 6.56 -5.56
C LYS A 56 -7.34 5.96 -5.00
N ASN A 57 -7.66 4.72 -5.36
CA ASN A 57 -8.85 4.03 -4.85
C ASN A 57 -8.70 3.73 -3.35
N GLN A 58 -7.51 3.33 -2.91
CA GLN A 58 -7.22 3.11 -1.49
C GLN A 58 -7.29 4.41 -0.68
N LEU A 59 -6.78 5.53 -1.20
CA LEU A 59 -6.94 6.85 -0.58
C LEU A 59 -8.41 7.22 -0.37
N LYS A 60 -9.27 6.95 -1.37
CA LYS A 60 -10.71 7.20 -1.25
C LYS A 60 -11.36 6.30 -0.19
N ALA A 61 -10.98 5.02 -0.15
CA ALA A 61 -11.48 4.08 0.84
C ALA A 61 -11.09 4.50 2.27
N ASN A 62 -9.86 4.99 2.45
CA ASN A 62 -9.37 5.47 3.74
C ASN A 62 -10.04 6.77 4.20
N GLN A 63 -10.49 7.64 3.30
CA GLN A 63 -11.21 8.89 3.65
C GLN A 63 -12.70 8.69 3.97
N LEU A 64 -13.25 7.51 3.68
CA LEU A 64 -14.65 7.17 3.93
C LEU A 64 -14.87 6.40 5.23
N ASN A 65 -13.80 6.10 5.98
CA ASN A 65 -13.82 5.42 7.28
C ASN A 65 -13.56 6.38 8.44
#